data_AF-A0A4Y3ULF3-F1
#
_entry.id   AF-A0A4Y3ULF3-F1
#
_cell.length_a   1.000
_cell.length_b   1.000
_cell.length_c   1.000
_cell.angle_alpha   90.00
_cell.angle_beta   90.00
_cell.angle_gamma   90.00
#
_symmetry.space_group_name_H-M   'P 1'
#
loop_
_entity.id
_entity.type
_entity.pdbx_description
1 polymer ?
#
loop_
_entity_poly.entity_id
_entity_poly.type
_entity_poly.pdbx_seq_one_letter_code
_entity_poly.pdbx_strand_id
1 'polypeptide(L)'
;MTGDAVDLFVGQMIGLLPKLHPDDIDDATRRQLRLLFPRVDGEAAPVVGKARRPRSYSVITNGRGGGVLTVGGTEIPVAILPLDISTPPEATAFRIVAIAGRAMRVRGVAEGDEFR
;
A
#
# COMPACT_ATOMS: atom_id res chain seq x y z
N MET A 1 -0.38 18.62 14.50
CA MET A 1 -1.35 17.52 14.74
C MET A 1 -0.54 16.34 15.24
N THR A 2 -0.70 15.97 16.50
CA THR A 2 -0.11 14.76 17.09
C THR A 2 -0.54 13.58 16.21
N GLY A 3 0.43 12.93 15.57
CA GLY A 3 0.18 11.77 14.72
C GLY A 3 -0.23 10.60 15.59
N ASP A 4 -1.53 10.49 15.85
CA ASP A 4 -2.09 9.36 16.56
C ASP A 4 -1.71 8.09 15.79
N ALA A 5 -1.26 7.09 16.53
CA ALA A 5 -0.97 5.78 15.98
C ALA A 5 -2.26 5.23 15.37
N VAL A 6 -2.22 4.83 14.09
CA VAL A 6 -3.35 4.15 13.47
C VAL A 6 -3.51 2.79 14.14
N ASP A 7 -4.65 2.55 14.76
CA ASP A 7 -5.00 1.22 15.25
C ASP A 7 -5.26 0.28 14.07
N LEU A 8 -4.62 -0.89 14.10
CA LEU A 8 -4.60 -1.84 12.99
C LEU A 8 -5.21 -3.17 13.41
N PHE A 9 -6.24 -3.59 12.68
CA PHE A 9 -6.96 -4.83 12.92
C PHE A 9 -7.02 -5.73 11.68
N VAL A 10 -7.03 -7.05 11.88
CA VAL A 10 -7.27 -8.00 10.79
C VAL A 10 -8.67 -7.75 10.19
N GLY A 11 -8.75 -7.70 8.86
CA GLY A 11 -9.96 -7.41 8.11
C GLY A 11 -10.13 -5.93 7.73
N GLN A 12 -9.44 -5.01 8.41
CA GLN A 12 -9.48 -3.57 8.16
C GLN A 12 -8.88 -3.22 6.79
N MET A 13 -9.47 -2.20 6.16
CA MET A 13 -8.94 -1.57 4.97
C MET A 13 -8.07 -0.37 5.36
N ILE A 14 -6.89 -0.26 4.76
CA ILE A 14 -5.93 0.82 4.99
C ILE A 14 -5.45 1.41 3.66
N GLY A 15 -5.09 2.69 3.68
CA GLY A 15 -4.36 3.32 2.58
C GLY A 15 -2.86 3.17 2.77
N LEU A 16 -2.15 2.68 1.76
CA LEU A 16 -0.70 2.73 1.71
C LEU A 16 -0.26 3.78 0.68
N LEU A 17 0.64 4.68 1.09
CA LEU A 17 1.21 5.71 0.24
C LEU A 17 2.74 5.61 0.27
N PRO A 18 3.43 5.32 -0.84
CA PRO A 18 4.89 5.23 -0.85
C PRO A 18 5.54 6.57 -0.51
N LYS A 19 6.65 6.51 0.23
CA LYS A 19 7.48 7.65 0.64
C LYS A 19 8.83 7.65 -0.09
N LEU A 20 8.81 7.36 -1.39
CA LEU A 20 10.00 7.33 -2.24
C LEU A 20 10.00 8.52 -3.18
N HIS A 21 11.16 9.16 -3.36
CA HIS A 21 11.33 10.16 -4.40
C HIS A 21 11.57 9.44 -5.75
N PRO A 22 10.94 9.85 -6.86
CA PRO A 22 11.05 9.17 -8.15
C PRO A 22 12.46 9.11 -8.74
N ASP A 23 13.34 10.01 -8.30
CA ASP A 23 14.75 10.09 -8.70
C ASP A 23 15.67 9.14 -7.89
N ASP A 24 15.21 8.64 -6.73
CA ASP A 24 16.02 7.87 -5.78
C ASP A 24 15.82 6.34 -5.93
N ILE A 25 15.11 5.90 -6.97
CA ILE A 25 14.70 4.50 -7.12
C ILE A 25 15.22 3.86 -8.42
N ASP A 26 15.58 2.59 -8.31
CA ASP A 26 15.95 1.77 -9.46
C ASP A 26 14.74 1.40 -10.33
N ASP A 27 14.99 0.91 -11.55
CA ASP A 27 13.92 0.53 -12.50
C ASP A 27 13.02 -0.59 -11.97
N ALA A 28 13.58 -1.50 -11.16
CA ALA A 28 12.82 -2.59 -10.55
C ALA A 28 11.78 -2.04 -9.57
N THR A 29 12.18 -1.13 -8.70
CA THR A 29 11.33 -0.44 -7.72
C THR A 29 10.30 0.42 -8.43
N ARG A 30 10.71 1.19 -9.46
CA ARG A 30 9.80 1.97 -10.31
C ARG A 30 8.72 1.10 -10.92
N ARG A 31 9.07 -0.09 -11.42
CA ARG A 31 8.11 -1.07 -11.95
C ARG A 31 7.16 -1.59 -10.87
N GLN A 32 7.64 -1.90 -9.66
CA GLN A 32 6.75 -2.33 -8.57
C GLN A 32 5.80 -1.22 -8.12
N LEU A 33 6.29 0.02 -8.03
CA LEU A 33 5.47 1.18 -7.68
C LEU A 33 4.34 1.39 -8.68
N ARG A 34 4.63 1.39 -9.99
CA ARG A 34 3.59 1.50 -11.03
C ARG A 34 2.53 0.40 -10.94
N LEU A 35 2.91 -0.79 -10.47
CA LEU A 35 2.00 -1.94 -10.36
C LEU A 35 1.16 -1.94 -9.07
N LEU A 36 1.63 -1.31 -8.00
CA LEU A 36 0.99 -1.32 -6.68
C LEU A 36 0.40 0.01 -6.27
N PHE A 37 0.88 1.09 -6.86
CA PHE A 37 0.53 2.47 -6.57
C PHE A 37 0.36 3.21 -7.90
N PRO A 38 -0.66 2.85 -8.71
CA PRO A 38 -0.81 3.34 -10.07
C PRO A 38 -1.04 4.86 -10.17
N ARG A 39 -1.30 5.54 -9.05
CA ARG A 39 -1.64 6.97 -8.99
C ARG A 39 -0.50 7.86 -8.50
N VAL A 40 0.64 7.29 -8.07
CA VAL A 40 1.74 8.05 -7.44
C VAL A 40 2.52 8.92 -8.43
N ASP A 41 2.45 8.61 -9.73
CA ASP A 41 3.11 9.39 -10.80
C ASP A 41 2.12 10.24 -11.63
N GLY A 42 0.88 10.43 -11.17
CA GLY A 42 -0.14 11.26 -11.85
C GLY A 42 -0.72 10.69 -13.15
N GLU A 43 -0.05 9.73 -13.79
CA GLU A 43 -0.62 8.92 -14.86
C GLU A 43 -1.14 7.61 -14.28
N ALA A 44 -2.46 7.44 -14.23
CA ALA A 44 -3.06 6.13 -14.04
C ALA A 44 -2.56 5.22 -15.17
N ALA A 45 -1.54 4.40 -14.88
CA ALA A 45 -1.04 3.45 -15.85
C ALA A 45 -2.23 2.61 -16.32
N PRO A 46 -2.51 2.51 -17.63
CA PRO A 46 -3.63 1.73 -18.11
C PRO A 46 -3.45 0.31 -17.57
N VAL A 47 -4.49 -0.21 -16.90
CA VAL A 47 -4.52 -1.57 -16.37
C VAL A 47 -4.61 -2.52 -17.58
N VAL A 48 -3.51 -2.68 -18.31
CA VAL A 48 -3.42 -3.57 -19.47
C VAL A 48 -3.07 -4.95 -18.96
N GLY A 49 -4.11 -5.72 -18.61
CA GLY A 49 -3.98 -7.14 -18.28
C GLY A 49 -5.05 -7.64 -17.32
N LYS A 50 -5.35 -8.95 -17.41
CA LYS A 50 -6.24 -9.69 -16.50
C LYS A 50 -6.05 -9.20 -15.05
N ALA A 51 -7.17 -8.90 -14.37
CA ALA A 51 -7.23 -8.57 -12.94
C ALA A 51 -6.18 -9.38 -12.18
N ARG A 52 -5.10 -8.72 -11.76
CA ARG A 52 -3.92 -9.39 -11.21
C ARG A 52 -4.41 -10.03 -9.91
N ARG A 53 -4.41 -11.37 -9.82
CA ARG A 53 -4.88 -12.09 -8.63
C ARG A 53 -4.37 -11.37 -7.37
N PRO A 54 -5.25 -10.98 -6.43
CA PRO A 54 -4.81 -10.11 -5.36
C PRO A 54 -3.80 -10.86 -4.49
N ARG A 55 -2.53 -10.44 -4.56
CA ARG A 55 -1.41 -11.06 -3.85
C ARG A 55 -1.36 -10.54 -2.41
N SER A 56 -0.85 -11.37 -1.52
CA SER A 56 -0.52 -10.95 -0.16
C SER A 56 0.91 -10.42 -0.13
N TYR A 57 1.11 -9.31 0.57
CA TYR A 57 2.37 -8.62 0.75
C TYR A 57 2.67 -8.49 2.25
N SER A 58 3.95 -8.39 2.60
CA SER A 58 4.38 -8.17 3.97
C SER A 58 4.59 -6.68 4.20
N VAL A 59 4.06 -6.14 5.30
CA VAL A 59 4.35 -4.79 5.77
C VAL A 59 4.89 -4.89 7.19
N ILE A 60 6.02 -4.22 7.46
CA ILE A 60 6.56 -4.09 8.82
C ILE A 60 6.28 -2.67 9.29
N THR A 61 5.43 -2.51 10.31
CA THR A 61 5.10 -1.20 10.88
C THR A 61 6.17 -0.71 11.83
N ASN A 62 6.42 0.61 11.81
CA ASN A 62 7.27 1.30 12.79
C ASN A 62 6.48 1.92 13.96
N GLY A 63 5.15 1.71 14.00
CA GLY A 63 4.26 2.17 15.07
C GLY A 63 3.82 3.64 14.98
N ARG A 64 4.29 4.42 14.01
CA ARG A 64 3.98 5.87 13.87
C ARG A 64 3.30 6.21 12.54
N GLY A 65 2.32 5.39 12.13
CA GLY A 65 1.64 5.57 10.85
C GLY A 65 2.55 5.36 9.63
N GLY A 66 3.61 4.56 9.78
CA GLY A 66 4.53 4.23 8.70
C GLY A 66 5.02 2.80 8.77
N GLY A 67 5.63 2.34 7.69
CA GLY A 67 6.20 1.01 7.61
C GLY A 67 7.00 0.79 6.34
N VAL A 68 7.45 -0.45 6.18
CA VAL A 68 8.13 -0.93 4.97
C VAL A 68 7.31 -2.05 4.37
N LEU A 69 6.88 -1.86 3.13
CA LEU A 69 6.18 -2.84 2.32
C LEU A 69 7.21 -3.64 1.51
N THR A 70 7.23 -4.96 1.67
CA THR A 70 8.15 -5.85 0.92
C THR A 70 7.42 -6.53 -0.23
N VAL A 71 7.92 -6.34 -1.46
CA VAL A 71 7.32 -6.85 -2.71
C VAL A 71 8.41 -7.48 -3.57
N GLY A 72 8.39 -8.81 -3.69
CA GLY A 72 9.34 -9.51 -4.56
C GLY A 72 10.82 -9.27 -4.22
N GLY A 73 11.14 -9.01 -2.96
CA GLY A 73 12.49 -8.66 -2.49
C GLY A 73 12.78 -7.16 -2.44
N THR A 74 11.90 -6.31 -2.99
CA THR A 74 12.04 -4.84 -2.92
C THR A 74 11.38 -4.31 -1.65
N GLU A 75 12.07 -3.44 -0.92
CA GLU A 75 11.55 -2.73 0.25
C GLU A 75 11.07 -1.33 -0.14
N ILE A 76 9.81 -1.02 0.16
CA ILE A 76 9.16 0.23 -0.20
C ILE A 76 8.70 0.91 1.09
N PRO A 77 9.34 2.02 1.51
CA PRO A 77 8.85 2.84 2.62
C PRO A 77 7.45 3.37 2.31
N VAL A 78 6.51 3.22 3.24
CA VAL A 78 5.12 3.65 3.07
C VAL A 78 4.60 4.41 4.29
N ALA A 79 3.70 5.37 4.06
CA ALA A 79 2.74 5.83 5.06
C ALA A 79 1.61 4.81 5.16
N ILE A 80 1.17 4.53 6.39
CA ILE A 80 0.00 3.72 6.70
C ILE A 80 -1.07 4.69 7.16
N LEU A 81 -2.15 4.79 6.39
CA LEU A 81 -3.22 5.75 6.60
C LEU A 81 -4.54 5.00 6.88
N PRO A 82 -5.41 5.54 7.75
CA PRO A 82 -6.80 5.10 7.76
C PRO A 82 -7.41 5.32 6.37
N LEU A 83 -8.31 4.43 5.94
CA LEU A 83 -9.04 4.58 4.70
C LEU A 83 -10.35 5.33 4.97
N ASP A 84 -10.31 6.65 4.86
CA ASP A 84 -11.41 7.57 5.12
C ASP A 84 -11.38 8.78 4.17
N ILE A 85 -12.21 9.80 4.43
CA ILE A 85 -12.31 10.99 3.57
C ILE A 85 -11.02 11.84 3.53
N SER A 86 -10.12 11.66 4.48
CA SER A 86 -8.83 12.36 4.55
C SER A 86 -7.71 11.63 3.82
N THR A 87 -7.95 10.39 3.35
CA THR A 87 -6.93 9.62 2.63
C THR A 87 -6.58 10.32 1.30
N PRO A 88 -5.28 10.59 1.03
CA PRO A 88 -4.86 11.15 -0.24
C PRO A 88 -5.26 10.22 -1.41
N PRO A 89 -5.71 10.78 -2.55
CA PRO A 89 -6.19 9.98 -3.68
C PRO A 89 -5.11 9.09 -4.31
N GLU A 90 -3.83 9.40 -4.09
CA GLU A 90 -2.66 8.64 -4.54
C GLU A 90 -2.43 7.36 -3.70
N ALA A 91 -2.99 7.30 -2.49
CA ALA A 91 -2.88 6.12 -1.64
C ALA A 91 -3.63 4.94 -2.27
N THR A 92 -3.04 3.75 -2.19
CA THR A 92 -3.68 2.52 -2.67
C THR A 92 -4.27 1.75 -1.51
N ALA A 93 -5.48 1.23 -1.70
CA ALA A 93 -6.21 0.50 -0.68
C ALA A 93 -5.72 -0.95 -0.56
N PHE A 94 -5.47 -1.38 0.67
CA PHE A 94 -5.13 -2.75 1.01
C PHE A 94 -5.98 -3.25 2.17
N ARG A 95 -6.29 -4.55 2.17
CA ARG A 95 -6.92 -5.22 3.31
C ARG A 95 -5.88 -5.92 4.17
N ILE A 96 -5.91 -5.71 5.48
CA ILE A 96 -5.10 -6.47 6.44
C ILE A 96 -5.66 -7.88 6.55
N VAL A 97 -4.84 -8.91 6.30
CA VAL A 97 -5.26 -10.32 6.36
C VAL A 97 -4.64 -11.10 7.51
N ALA A 98 -3.54 -10.61 8.08
CA ALA A 98 -2.94 -11.17 9.29
C ALA A 98 -2.05 -10.14 9.98
N ILE A 99 -1.91 -10.24 11.31
CA ILE A 99 -0.99 -9.44 12.12
C ILE A 99 -0.20 -10.37 13.03
N ALA A 100 1.11 -10.15 13.12
CA ALA A 100 2.02 -10.83 14.03
C ALA A 100 3.03 -9.81 14.58
N GLY A 101 2.73 -9.25 15.75
CA GLY A 101 3.52 -8.16 16.33
C GLY A 101 3.56 -6.95 15.39
N ARG A 102 4.76 -6.56 14.94
CA ARG A 102 4.97 -5.45 13.99
C ARG A 102 4.84 -5.84 12.52
N ALA A 103 4.75 -7.13 12.22
CA ALA A 103 4.53 -7.61 10.86
C ALA A 103 3.03 -7.74 10.59
N MET A 104 2.59 -7.26 9.44
CA MET A 104 1.24 -7.48 8.93
C MET A 104 1.31 -8.04 7.51
N ARG A 105 0.36 -8.91 7.18
CA ARG A 105 0.11 -9.30 5.79
C ARG A 105 -1.05 -8.49 5.27
N VAL A 106 -0.86 -7.90 4.10
CA VAL A 106 -1.88 -7.08 3.43
C VAL A 106 -2.16 -7.63 2.04
N ARG A 107 -3.40 -7.50 1.58
CA ARG A 107 -3.82 -7.94 0.25
C ARG A 107 -4.30 -6.72 -0.53
N GLY A 108 -3.78 -6.53 -1.74
CA GLY A 108 -4.26 -5.46 -2.62
C GLY A 108 -5.74 -5.66 -2.93
N VAL A 109 -6.51 -4.58 -2.99
CA VAL A 109 -7.92 -4.63 -3.41
C VAL A 109 -7.96 -4.24 -4.87
N ALA A 110 -8.58 -5.07 -5.71
CA ALA A 110 -8.76 -4.70 -7.11
C ALA A 110 -9.68 -3.47 -7.17
N GLU A 111 -9.32 -2.47 -7.97
CA GLU A 111 -10.30 -1.44 -8.36
C GLU A 111 -11.49 -2.19 -9.01
N GLY A 112 -12.64 -2.17 -8.33
CA GLY A 112 -13.84 -2.94 -8.72
C GLY A 112 -14.30 -4.03 -7.75
N ASP A 113 -13.58 -4.32 -6.66
CA ASP A 113 -14.09 -5.12 -5.52
C ASP A 113 -15.00 -4.26 -4.59
N GLU A 114 -15.69 -3.30 -5.18
CA GLU A 114 -16.77 -2.56 -4.52
C GLU A 114 -18.00 -3.48 -4.49
N PHE A 115 -18.35 -3.94 -3.29
CA PHE A 115 -19.62 -4.59 -2.93
C PHE A 115 -19.91 -5.94 -3.63
N ARG A 116 -19.50 -7.03 -2.98
CA ARG A 116 -20.23 -8.31 -3.05
C ARG A 116 -20.38 -8.92 -1.67
#